data_AF-T0K1H4-F1
#
_entry.id   AF-T0K1H4-F1
#
_cell.length_a   1.000
_cell.length_b   1.000
_cell.length_c   1.000
_cell.angle_alpha   90.00
_cell.angle_beta   90.00
_cell.angle_gamma   90.00
#
_symmetry.space_group_name_H-M   'P 1'
#
loop_
_entity.id
_entity.type
_entity.pdbx_description
1 polymer ?
#
loop_
_entity_poly.entity_id
_entity_poly.type
_entity_poly.pdbx_seq_one_letter_code
_entity_poly.pdbx_strand_id
1 'polypeptide(L)'
;MAAVLDVANLEERWTICKVEDDRKSALIVDLFNHVETLTRKLAEAEQSLEEKNIYIKSVKQSGAEMKLQINQLQSEKDKYSFSSVVIDGDCMPFTDELITQGFEGGKKASGMLRQTILKHLPMLDPGMPHHSQVMIRVYANLKGLAKVYHDTQILKNVEILNDFVRGFNMGSSLCDFVNAGNGKECADEKKTLSLVSTMFIVAESY
;
A
#
# COMPACT_ATOMS: atom_id res chain seq x y z
N MET A 1 -20.68 93.71 57.58
CA MET A 1 -19.21 93.80 57.41
C MET A 1 -18.75 92.52 56.75
N ALA A 2 -18.05 92.65 55.63
CA ALA A 2 -17.73 91.57 54.70
C ALA A 2 -16.93 90.45 55.36
N ALA A 3 -17.27 89.20 55.03
CA ALA A 3 -16.47 88.03 55.37
C ALA A 3 -15.08 88.22 54.75
N VAL A 4 -14.07 88.41 55.59
CA VAL A 4 -12.67 88.38 55.17
C VAL A 4 -12.44 86.96 54.68
N LEU A 5 -12.33 86.78 53.36
CA LEU A 5 -11.95 85.50 52.77
C LEU A 5 -10.58 85.13 53.33
N ASP A 6 -10.54 84.04 54.08
CA ASP A 6 -9.30 83.45 54.59
C ASP A 6 -8.52 82.87 53.41
N VAL A 7 -7.58 83.65 52.89
CA VAL A 7 -6.75 83.31 51.72
C VAL A 7 -5.99 82.00 51.97
N ALA A 8 -5.56 81.72 53.20
CA ALA A 8 -4.85 80.50 53.54
C ALA A 8 -5.72 79.24 53.37
N ASN A 9 -7.01 79.32 53.78
CA ASN A 9 -7.97 78.24 53.58
C ASN A 9 -8.23 77.97 52.08
N LEU A 10 -8.31 79.03 51.27
CA LEU A 10 -8.47 78.90 49.82
C LEU A 10 -7.24 78.28 49.14
N GLU A 11 -6.03 78.65 49.55
CA GLU A 11 -4.78 78.07 49.06
C GLU A 11 -4.66 76.58 49.41
N GLU A 12 -5.03 76.19 50.63
CA GLU A 12 -5.06 74.78 51.04
C GLU A 12 -6.03 73.96 50.20
N ARG A 13 -7.27 74.45 50.02
CA ARG A 13 -8.28 73.78 49.19
C ARG A 13 -7.87 73.68 47.72
N TRP A 14 -7.23 74.71 47.17
CA TRP A 14 -6.68 74.69 45.82
C TRP A 14 -5.56 73.65 45.69
N THR A 15 -4.68 73.55 46.67
CA THR A 15 -3.57 72.57 46.69
C THR A 15 -4.10 71.14 46.67
N ILE A 16 -5.12 70.85 47.48
CA ILE A 16 -5.80 69.54 47.48
C ILE A 16 -6.43 69.25 46.11
N CYS A 17 -7.14 70.23 45.54
CA CYS A 17 -7.74 70.08 44.21
C CYS A 17 -6.68 69.79 43.13
N LYS A 18 -5.56 70.51 43.17
CA LYS A 18 -4.45 70.33 42.24
C LYS A 18 -3.83 68.93 42.35
N VAL A 19 -3.58 68.45 43.56
CA VAL A 19 -3.06 67.09 43.78
C VAL A 19 -4.02 66.04 43.24
N GLU A 20 -5.32 66.20 43.46
CA GLU A 20 -6.31 65.26 42.91
C GLU A 20 -6.40 65.33 41.38
N ASP A 21 -6.24 66.50 40.78
CA ASP A 21 -6.18 66.62 39.31
C ASP A 21 -4.91 65.99 38.75
N ASP A 22 -3.75 66.20 39.38
CA ASP A 22 -2.49 65.54 39.00
C ASP A 22 -2.62 64.01 39.07
N ARG A 23 -3.31 63.48 40.09
CA ARG A 23 -3.58 62.03 40.24
C ARG A 23 -4.51 61.50 39.14
N LYS A 24 -5.57 62.23 38.80
CA LYS A 24 -6.47 61.87 37.69
C LYS A 24 -5.72 61.90 36.36
N SER A 25 -4.90 62.92 36.12
CA SER A 25 -4.07 63.04 34.92
C SER A 25 -3.10 61.87 34.80
N ALA A 26 -2.42 61.48 35.90
CA ALA A 26 -1.57 60.30 35.91
C ALA A 26 -2.34 59.02 35.56
N LEU A 27 -3.53 58.82 36.15
CA LEU A 27 -4.37 57.66 35.84
C LEU A 27 -4.81 57.64 34.37
N ILE A 28 -5.16 58.79 33.80
CA ILE A 28 -5.53 58.91 32.38
C ILE A 28 -4.35 58.52 31.48
N VAL A 29 -3.14 58.96 31.81
CA VAL A 29 -1.93 58.58 31.08
C VAL A 29 -1.69 57.07 31.18
N ASP A 30 -1.81 56.48 32.37
CA ASP A 30 -1.67 55.04 32.57
C ASP A 30 -2.71 54.24 31.77
N LEU A 31 -3.96 54.73 31.72
CA LEU A 31 -5.02 54.11 30.91
C LEU A 31 -4.70 54.19 29.42
N PHE A 32 -4.20 55.32 28.91
CA PHE A 32 -3.79 55.42 27.51
C PHE A 32 -2.64 54.46 27.18
N ASN A 33 -1.62 54.41 28.02
CA ASN A 33 -0.50 53.46 27.87
C ASN A 33 -0.97 52.00 27.89
N HIS A 34 -1.95 51.69 28.74
CA HIS A 34 -2.53 50.35 28.82
C HIS A 34 -3.32 50.00 27.57
N VAL A 35 -4.17 50.91 27.07
CA VAL A 35 -4.92 50.72 25.82
C VAL A 35 -3.97 50.51 24.65
N GLU A 36 -2.93 51.33 24.52
CA GLU A 36 -1.92 51.17 23.46
C GLU A 36 -1.23 49.80 23.54
N THR A 37 -0.86 49.38 24.75
CA THR A 37 -0.25 48.06 24.98
C THR A 37 -1.19 46.92 24.58
N LEU A 38 -2.47 47.00 24.94
CA LEU A 38 -3.47 46.00 24.58
C LEU A 38 -3.72 45.96 23.07
N THR A 39 -3.84 47.11 22.42
CA THR A 39 -4.00 47.22 20.97
C THR A 39 -2.82 46.58 20.24
N ARG A 40 -1.59 46.84 20.69
CA ARG A 40 -0.39 46.22 20.11
C ARG A 40 -0.42 44.69 20.27
N LYS A 41 -0.71 44.20 21.48
CA LYS A 41 -0.79 42.75 21.74
C LYS A 41 -1.89 42.07 20.93
N LEU A 42 -3.02 42.74 20.73
CA LEU A 42 -4.11 42.23 19.90
C LEU A 42 -3.66 42.09 18.44
N ALA A 43 -3.03 43.12 17.88
CA ALA A 43 -2.50 43.09 16.51
C ALA A 43 -1.46 41.98 16.32
N GLU A 44 -0.53 41.81 17.28
CA GLU A 44 0.46 40.72 17.26
C GLU A 44 -0.20 39.33 17.31
N ALA A 45 -1.24 39.17 18.13
CA ALA A 45 -1.97 37.91 18.24
C ALA A 45 -2.78 37.59 16.97
N GLU A 46 -3.43 38.59 16.38
CA GLU A 46 -4.18 38.47 15.12
C GLU A 46 -3.26 38.07 13.97
N GLN A 47 -2.09 38.72 13.84
CA GLN A 47 -1.09 38.36 12.84
C GLN A 47 -0.60 36.92 13.04
N SER A 48 -0.25 36.54 14.27
CA SER A 48 0.21 35.17 14.56
C SER A 48 -0.87 34.12 14.29
N LEU A 49 -2.14 34.46 14.48
CA LEU A 49 -3.27 33.58 14.17
C LEU A 49 -3.42 33.39 12.67
N GLU A 50 -3.30 34.46 11.88
CA GLU A 50 -3.39 34.38 10.42
C GLU A 50 -2.26 33.55 9.81
N GLU A 51 -1.02 33.76 10.26
CA GLU A 51 0.14 32.97 9.82
C GLU A 51 -0.06 31.47 10.11
N LYS A 52 -0.56 31.13 11.30
CA LYS A 52 -0.88 29.75 11.67
C LYS A 52 -2.00 29.17 10.82
N ASN A 53 -3.04 29.95 10.49
CA ASN A 53 -4.14 29.50 9.65
C ASN A 53 -3.67 29.16 8.23
N ILE A 54 -2.80 30.00 7.64
CA ILE A 54 -2.18 29.74 6.34
C ILE A 54 -1.35 28.47 6.39
N TYR A 55 -0.52 28.30 7.42
CA TYR A 55 0.28 27.09 7.59
C TYR A 55 -0.57 25.82 7.77
N ILE A 56 -1.62 25.86 8.59
CA ILE A 56 -2.52 24.72 8.76
C ILE A 56 -3.19 24.34 7.43
N LYS A 57 -3.60 25.35 6.64
CA LYS A 57 -4.21 25.11 5.32
C LYS A 57 -3.22 24.45 4.37
N SER A 58 -1.97 24.92 4.31
CA SER A 58 -0.94 24.34 3.44
C SER A 58 -0.58 22.91 3.83
N VAL A 59 -0.44 22.62 5.13
CA VAL A 59 -0.19 21.27 5.64
C VAL A 59 -1.35 20.33 5.33
N LYS A 60 -2.60 20.77 5.51
CA LYS A 60 -3.78 19.97 5.17
C LYS A 60 -3.84 19.65 3.68
N GLN A 61 -3.54 20.63 2.82
CA GLN A 61 -3.52 20.44 1.38
C GLN A 61 -2.42 19.43 0.98
N SER A 62 -1.20 19.64 1.44
CA SER A 62 -0.08 18.72 1.15
C SER A 62 -0.35 17.31 1.68
N GLY A 63 -0.96 17.18 2.86
CA GLY A 63 -1.37 15.89 3.41
C GLY A 63 -2.45 15.19 2.58
N ALA A 64 -3.37 15.95 1.97
CA ALA A 64 -4.37 15.39 1.05
C ALA A 64 -3.73 14.92 -0.27
N GLU A 65 -2.83 15.72 -0.84
CA GLU A 65 -2.07 15.38 -2.06
C GLU A 65 -1.22 14.12 -1.86
N MET A 66 -0.50 14.03 -0.73
CA MET A 66 0.32 12.86 -0.41
C MET A 66 -0.53 11.60 -0.24
N LYS A 67 -1.73 11.70 0.37
CA LYS A 67 -2.66 10.57 0.47
C LYS A 67 -3.13 10.09 -0.91
N LEU A 68 -3.43 11.01 -1.83
CA LEU A 68 -3.80 10.66 -3.19
C LEU A 68 -2.66 9.93 -3.90
N GLN A 69 -1.42 10.42 -3.76
CA GLN A 69 -0.24 9.79 -4.33
C GLN A 69 0.02 8.40 -3.76
N ILE A 70 -0.12 8.21 -2.44
CA ILE A 70 0.00 6.90 -1.79
C ILE A 70 -1.04 5.93 -2.34
N ASN A 71 -2.29 6.35 -2.45
CA ASN A 71 -3.36 5.49 -2.98
C ASN A 71 -3.12 5.11 -4.45
N GLN A 72 -2.60 6.04 -5.26
CA GLN A 72 -2.22 5.76 -6.65
C GLN A 72 -1.10 4.73 -6.72
N LEU A 73 -0.03 4.92 -5.95
CA LEU A 73 1.10 3.99 -5.90
C LEU A 73 0.69 2.60 -5.40
N GLN A 74 -0.20 2.53 -4.40
CA GLN A 74 -0.76 1.25 -3.94
C GLN A 74 -1.57 0.57 -5.03
N SER A 75 -2.44 1.31 -5.73
CA SER A 75 -3.21 0.74 -6.85
C SER A 75 -2.32 0.27 -8.00
N GLU A 76 -1.24 1.01 -8.32
CA GLU A 76 -0.27 0.57 -9.33
C GLU A 76 0.50 -0.66 -8.88
N LYS A 77 0.97 -0.69 -7.63
CA LYS A 77 1.65 -1.85 -7.05
C LYS A 77 0.77 -3.09 -7.14
N ASP A 78 -0.51 -2.98 -6.78
CA ASP A 78 -1.42 -4.12 -6.79
C ASP A 78 -1.69 -4.62 -8.22
N LYS A 79 -1.77 -3.72 -9.22
CA LYS A 79 -1.91 -4.09 -10.64
C LYS A 79 -0.75 -4.94 -11.16
N TYR A 80 0.46 -4.68 -10.67
CA TYR A 80 1.67 -5.40 -11.08
C TYR A 80 2.06 -6.54 -10.12
N SER A 81 1.26 -6.78 -9.09
CA SER A 81 1.47 -7.91 -8.19
C SER A 81 1.13 -9.22 -8.92
N PHE A 82 2.09 -10.13 -8.95
CA PHE A 82 1.88 -11.48 -9.44
C PHE A 82 2.59 -12.50 -8.57
N SER A 83 2.03 -13.70 -8.50
CA SER A 83 2.64 -14.87 -7.89
C SER A 83 3.12 -15.82 -8.98
N SER A 84 4.32 -16.35 -8.81
CA SER A 84 4.89 -17.36 -9.72
C SER A 84 4.90 -18.71 -9.02
N VAL A 85 4.30 -19.71 -9.67
CA VAL A 85 4.25 -21.09 -9.20
C VAL A 85 5.05 -21.96 -10.15
N VAL A 86 6.03 -22.67 -9.62
CA VAL A 86 6.88 -23.59 -10.38
C VAL A 86 6.57 -25.02 -9.92
N ILE A 87 6.21 -25.89 -10.85
CA ILE A 87 5.83 -27.28 -10.61
C ILE A 87 6.83 -28.21 -11.28
N ASP A 88 7.31 -29.20 -10.55
CA ASP A 88 8.08 -30.32 -11.09
C ASP A 88 7.11 -31.38 -11.63
N GLY A 89 6.91 -31.38 -12.94
CA GLY A 89 5.97 -32.29 -13.61
C GLY A 89 6.48 -33.71 -13.76
N ASP A 90 7.78 -33.98 -13.53
CA ASP A 90 8.30 -35.36 -13.49
C ASP A 90 7.96 -36.03 -12.16
N CYS A 91 8.00 -35.28 -11.06
CA CYS A 91 7.65 -35.77 -9.73
C CYS A 91 6.16 -35.64 -9.38
N MET A 92 5.40 -34.82 -10.14
CA MET A 92 3.96 -34.60 -9.94
C MET A 92 3.22 -34.76 -11.27
N PRO A 93 3.09 -36.00 -11.81
CA PRO A 93 2.38 -36.23 -13.05
C PRO A 93 0.88 -35.89 -12.92
N PHE A 94 0.30 -35.38 -14.00
CA PHE A 94 -1.14 -35.16 -14.07
C PHE A 94 -1.89 -36.49 -14.14
N THR A 95 -3.13 -36.50 -13.64
CA THR A 95 -4.00 -37.68 -13.66
C THR A 95 -4.23 -38.20 -15.08
N ASP A 96 -4.31 -39.53 -15.22
CA ASP A 96 -4.56 -40.25 -16.47
C ASP A 96 -5.78 -39.70 -17.22
N GLU A 97 -6.84 -39.35 -16.51
CA GLU A 97 -8.07 -38.78 -17.08
C GLU A 97 -7.82 -37.48 -17.85
N LEU A 98 -6.98 -36.59 -17.30
CA LEU A 98 -6.62 -35.33 -17.94
C LEU A 98 -5.64 -35.56 -19.07
N ILE A 99 -4.65 -36.43 -18.88
CA ILE A 99 -3.63 -36.72 -19.89
C ILE A 99 -4.26 -37.35 -21.14
N THR A 100 -5.15 -38.34 -20.97
CA THR A 100 -5.80 -39.06 -22.08
C THR A 100 -6.75 -38.20 -22.92
N GLN A 101 -7.22 -37.06 -22.39
CA GLN A 101 -8.04 -36.09 -23.12
C GLN A 101 -7.22 -35.20 -24.08
N GLY A 102 -5.89 -35.32 -24.10
CA GLY A 102 -5.01 -34.54 -24.97
C GLY A 102 -5.24 -33.04 -24.77
N PHE A 103 -5.51 -32.33 -25.86
CA PHE A 103 -5.66 -30.87 -25.87
C PHE A 103 -6.71 -30.35 -24.87
N GLU A 104 -7.91 -30.92 -24.83
CA GLU A 104 -8.95 -30.45 -23.90
C GLU A 104 -8.58 -30.75 -22.45
N GLY A 105 -7.89 -31.87 -22.22
CA GLY A 105 -7.35 -32.22 -20.91
C GLY A 105 -6.31 -31.23 -20.41
N GLY A 106 -5.39 -30.81 -21.28
CA GLY A 106 -4.40 -29.78 -20.98
C GLY A 106 -5.05 -28.44 -20.62
N LYS A 107 -6.03 -28.02 -21.41
CA LYS A 107 -6.78 -26.77 -21.19
C LYS A 107 -7.54 -26.81 -19.86
N LYS A 108 -8.15 -27.96 -19.53
CA LYS A 108 -8.82 -28.17 -18.25
C LYS A 108 -7.83 -28.16 -17.09
N ALA A 109 -6.68 -28.82 -17.23
CA ALA A 109 -5.64 -28.90 -16.21
C ALA A 109 -5.09 -27.52 -15.83
N SER A 110 -4.80 -26.66 -16.81
CA SER A 110 -4.32 -25.29 -16.53
C SER A 110 -5.37 -24.45 -15.81
N GLY A 111 -6.64 -24.55 -16.21
CA GLY A 111 -7.75 -23.91 -15.51
C GLY A 111 -7.93 -24.39 -14.07
N MET A 112 -7.88 -25.71 -13.83
CA MET A 112 -8.00 -26.31 -12.51
C MET A 112 -6.87 -25.89 -11.57
N LEU A 113 -5.61 -25.93 -12.05
CA LEU A 113 -4.46 -25.48 -11.25
C LEU A 113 -4.59 -24.01 -10.87
N ARG A 114 -4.90 -23.15 -11.84
CA ARG A 114 -5.08 -21.72 -11.59
C ARG A 114 -6.18 -21.44 -10.57
N GLN A 115 -7.34 -22.07 -10.71
CA GLN A 115 -8.45 -21.90 -9.77
C GLN A 115 -8.06 -22.38 -8.36
N THR A 116 -7.38 -23.52 -8.27
CA THR A 116 -6.96 -24.10 -6.99
C THR A 116 -5.95 -23.20 -6.29
N ILE A 117 -4.93 -22.72 -7.00
CA ILE A 117 -3.91 -21.83 -6.44
C ILE A 117 -4.54 -20.50 -6.00
N LEU A 118 -5.39 -19.88 -6.83
CA LEU A 118 -6.10 -18.64 -6.46
C LEU A 118 -6.97 -18.79 -5.20
N LYS A 119 -7.55 -19.97 -4.98
CA LYS A 119 -8.33 -20.27 -3.77
C LYS A 119 -7.45 -20.39 -2.51
N HIS A 120 -6.23 -20.88 -2.64
CA HIS A 120 -5.33 -21.14 -1.51
C HIS A 120 -4.41 -19.96 -1.18
N LEU A 121 -4.08 -19.11 -2.17
CA LEU A 121 -3.20 -17.96 -1.98
C LEU A 121 -3.59 -17.05 -0.79
N PRO A 122 -4.86 -16.68 -0.58
CA PRO A 122 -5.25 -15.85 0.57
C PRO A 122 -5.02 -16.52 1.94
N MET A 123 -4.98 -17.86 1.99
CA MET A 123 -4.69 -18.60 3.24
C MET A 123 -3.20 -18.57 3.57
N LEU A 124 -2.37 -18.42 2.55
CA LEU A 124 -0.91 -18.45 2.61
C LEU A 124 -0.33 -17.06 2.87
N ASP A 125 -0.91 -16.04 2.22
CA ASP A 125 -0.58 -14.64 2.44
C ASP A 125 -1.87 -13.80 2.47
N PRO A 126 -2.41 -13.50 3.67
CA PRO A 126 -3.60 -12.66 3.82
C PRO A 126 -3.40 -11.21 3.34
N GLY A 127 -2.15 -10.77 3.15
CA GLY A 127 -1.81 -9.44 2.67
C GLY A 127 -1.80 -9.33 1.13
N MET A 128 -1.98 -10.43 0.41
CA MET A 128 -1.96 -10.42 -1.04
C MET A 128 -3.21 -9.77 -1.65
N PRO A 129 -3.05 -8.94 -2.69
CA PRO A 129 -4.20 -8.36 -3.40
C PRO A 129 -5.12 -9.43 -3.97
N HIS A 130 -6.43 -9.26 -3.80
CA HIS A 130 -7.44 -10.19 -4.35
C HIS A 130 -7.40 -10.36 -5.87
N HIS A 131 -6.76 -9.42 -6.59
CA HIS A 131 -6.63 -9.42 -8.04
C HIS A 131 -5.21 -9.78 -8.51
N SER A 132 -4.36 -10.30 -7.62
CA SER A 132 -3.00 -10.74 -7.98
C SER A 132 -3.05 -11.79 -9.09
N GLN A 133 -2.19 -11.62 -10.09
CA GLN A 133 -2.10 -12.57 -11.20
C GLN A 133 -1.27 -13.78 -10.78
N VAL A 134 -1.68 -14.98 -11.19
CA VAL A 134 -0.90 -16.20 -10.94
C VAL A 134 -0.33 -16.71 -12.24
N MET A 135 1.00 -16.78 -12.30
CA MET A 135 1.76 -17.45 -13.36
C MET A 135 2.14 -18.85 -12.89
N ILE A 136 1.88 -19.86 -13.72
CA ILE A 136 2.13 -21.26 -13.41
C ILE A 136 3.06 -21.81 -14.47
N ARG A 137 4.15 -22.43 -14.04
CA ARG A 137 5.10 -23.07 -14.96
C ARG A 137 5.42 -24.47 -14.51
N VAL A 138 5.01 -25.45 -15.31
CA VAL A 138 5.33 -26.86 -15.12
C VAL A 138 6.60 -27.17 -15.90
N TYR A 139 7.60 -27.74 -15.26
CA TYR A 139 8.81 -28.22 -15.90
C TYR A 139 8.85 -29.74 -15.82
N ALA A 140 9.01 -30.40 -16.96
CA ALA A 140 9.17 -31.85 -17.01
C ALA A 140 10.05 -32.25 -18.18
N ASN A 141 10.66 -33.43 -18.07
CA ASN A 141 11.27 -34.10 -19.20
C ASN A 141 10.21 -34.79 -20.04
N LEU A 142 9.68 -34.10 -21.07
CA LEU A 142 8.58 -34.63 -21.88
C LEU A 142 8.88 -35.98 -22.53
N LYS A 143 10.15 -36.23 -22.90
CA LYS A 143 10.55 -37.53 -23.49
C LYS A 143 10.49 -38.64 -22.45
N GLY A 144 10.99 -38.38 -21.24
CA GLY A 144 10.92 -39.32 -20.12
C GLY A 144 9.49 -39.56 -19.70
N LEU A 145 8.71 -38.50 -19.53
CA LEU A 145 7.31 -38.55 -19.14
C LEU A 145 6.43 -39.28 -20.16
N ALA A 146 6.62 -39.03 -21.46
CA ALA A 146 5.95 -39.78 -22.53
C ALA A 146 6.25 -41.29 -22.46
N LYS A 147 7.50 -41.65 -22.20
CA LYS A 147 7.90 -43.04 -22.05
C LYS A 147 7.21 -43.68 -20.83
N VAL A 148 7.18 -42.98 -19.70
CA VAL A 148 6.49 -43.45 -18.49
C VAL A 148 5.01 -43.71 -18.76
N TYR A 149 4.30 -42.76 -19.38
CA TYR A 149 2.88 -42.93 -19.70
C TYR A 149 2.61 -44.03 -20.73
N HIS A 150 3.53 -44.26 -21.66
CA HIS A 150 3.42 -45.37 -22.61
C HIS A 150 3.64 -46.73 -21.93
N ASP A 151 4.71 -46.84 -21.13
CA ASP A 151 5.10 -48.10 -20.46
C ASP A 151 4.05 -48.53 -19.41
N THR A 152 3.31 -47.56 -18.85
CA THR A 152 2.18 -47.79 -17.93
C THR A 152 0.82 -47.97 -18.64
N GLN A 153 0.80 -47.99 -19.97
CA GLN A 153 -0.41 -48.11 -20.81
C GLN A 153 -1.45 -46.98 -20.65
N ILE A 154 -1.06 -45.86 -20.04
CA ILE A 154 -1.90 -44.66 -19.91
C ILE A 154 -2.07 -44.00 -21.28
N LEU A 155 -0.97 -43.88 -22.04
CA LEU A 155 -0.98 -43.30 -23.38
C LEU A 155 -0.81 -44.36 -24.46
N LYS A 156 -1.74 -44.36 -25.41
CA LYS A 156 -1.65 -45.18 -26.64
C LYS A 156 -0.73 -44.58 -27.70
N ASN A 157 -0.53 -43.26 -27.65
CA ASN A 157 0.32 -42.52 -28.57
C ASN A 157 0.95 -41.33 -27.83
N VAL A 158 2.25 -41.12 -28.04
CA VAL A 158 3.02 -39.99 -27.51
C VAL A 158 2.43 -38.64 -27.95
N GLU A 159 1.79 -38.57 -29.12
CA GLU A 159 1.13 -37.35 -29.61
C GLU A 159 0.03 -36.82 -28.67
N ILE A 160 -0.59 -37.70 -27.88
CA ILE A 160 -1.61 -37.27 -26.90
C ILE A 160 -0.97 -36.37 -25.82
N LEU A 161 0.26 -36.67 -25.39
CA LEU A 161 0.99 -35.82 -24.45
C LEU A 161 1.36 -34.48 -25.10
N ASN A 162 1.75 -34.47 -26.37
CA ASN A 162 2.04 -33.24 -27.10
C ASN A 162 0.79 -32.35 -27.20
N ASP A 163 -0.36 -32.95 -27.50
CA ASP A 163 -1.64 -32.24 -27.53
C ASP A 163 -2.04 -31.74 -26.15
N PHE A 164 -1.82 -32.52 -25.09
CA PHE A 164 -2.00 -32.08 -23.71
C PHE A 164 -1.14 -30.85 -23.38
N VAL A 165 0.16 -30.89 -23.68
CA VAL A 165 1.08 -29.75 -23.45
C VAL A 165 0.61 -28.51 -24.23
N ARG A 166 0.19 -28.68 -25.49
CA ARG A 166 -0.38 -27.58 -26.30
C ARG A 166 -1.64 -27.01 -25.66
N GLY A 167 -2.55 -27.88 -25.23
CA GLY A 167 -3.79 -27.50 -24.55
C GLY A 167 -3.54 -26.74 -23.25
N PHE A 168 -2.55 -27.18 -22.47
CA PHE A 168 -2.13 -26.52 -21.25
C PHE A 168 -1.67 -25.08 -21.52
N ASN A 169 -0.74 -24.92 -22.48
CA ASN A 169 -0.14 -23.63 -22.85
C ASN A 169 -1.16 -22.67 -23.50
N MET A 170 -2.17 -23.21 -24.18
CA MET A 170 -3.24 -22.40 -24.79
C MET A 170 -4.42 -22.14 -23.85
N GLY A 171 -4.52 -22.86 -22.72
CA GLY A 171 -5.62 -22.71 -21.79
C GLY A 171 -5.58 -21.41 -20.98
N SER A 172 -4.39 -20.86 -20.76
CA SER A 172 -4.21 -19.54 -20.15
C SER A 172 -2.87 -18.95 -20.56
N SER A 173 -2.83 -17.64 -20.85
CA SER A 173 -1.59 -16.92 -21.16
C SER A 173 -0.59 -16.85 -20.00
N LEU A 174 -1.00 -17.26 -18.79
CA LEU A 174 -0.18 -17.30 -17.59
C LEU A 174 0.20 -18.72 -17.18
N CYS A 175 -0.08 -19.73 -18.02
CA CYS A 175 0.23 -21.13 -17.74
C CYS A 175 1.13 -21.69 -18.84
N ASP A 176 2.31 -22.16 -18.46
CA ASP A 176 3.28 -22.76 -19.37
C ASP A 176 3.68 -24.17 -18.89
N PHE A 177 3.70 -25.11 -19.81
CA PHE A 177 4.31 -26.42 -19.66
C PHE A 177 5.57 -26.43 -20.52
N VAL A 178 6.72 -26.51 -19.86
CA VAL A 178 8.04 -26.35 -20.46
C VAL A 178 8.79 -27.67 -20.41
N ASN A 179 9.28 -28.10 -21.58
CA ASN A 179 10.16 -29.24 -21.68
C ASN A 179 11.56 -28.88 -21.13
N ALA A 180 11.93 -29.46 -19.99
CA ALA A 180 13.24 -29.26 -19.38
C ALA A 180 14.33 -30.20 -19.93
N GLY A 181 13.96 -31.21 -20.72
CA GLY A 181 14.87 -32.21 -21.26
C GLY A 181 15.49 -33.12 -20.20
N ASN A 182 16.56 -33.84 -20.55
CA ASN A 182 17.24 -34.80 -19.66
C ASN A 182 18.23 -34.15 -18.68
N GLY A 183 18.19 -32.83 -18.50
CA GLY A 183 19.12 -32.10 -17.65
C GLY A 183 18.86 -32.41 -16.17
N LYS A 184 19.56 -33.43 -15.64
CA LYS A 184 19.65 -33.71 -14.19
C LYS A 184 20.06 -32.47 -13.36
N GLU A 185 20.60 -31.43 -13.99
CA GLU A 185 21.13 -30.22 -13.34
C GLU A 185 20.18 -29.00 -13.39
N CYS A 186 19.14 -28.99 -14.24
CA CYS A 186 18.32 -27.78 -14.40
C CYS A 186 17.17 -27.63 -13.39
N ALA A 187 16.70 -28.73 -12.79
CA ALA A 187 15.63 -28.70 -11.79
C ALA A 187 16.15 -28.26 -10.41
N ASP A 188 17.36 -28.70 -10.03
CA ASP A 188 17.95 -28.35 -8.74
C ASP A 188 18.58 -26.93 -8.73
N GLU A 189 19.11 -26.45 -9.85
CA GLU A 189 19.61 -25.06 -9.94
C GLU A 189 18.48 -24.02 -9.96
N LYS A 190 17.31 -24.35 -10.55
CA LYS A 190 16.15 -23.43 -10.54
C LYS A 190 15.47 -23.29 -9.19
N LYS A 191 15.60 -24.27 -8.29
CA LYS A 191 15.16 -24.12 -6.90
C LYS A 191 15.93 -23.00 -6.17
N THR A 192 17.14 -22.69 -6.62
CA THR A 192 18.04 -21.76 -5.92
C THR A 192 17.86 -20.29 -6.35
N LEU A 193 17.26 -20.02 -7.52
CA LEU A 193 17.26 -18.67 -8.11
C LEU A 193 15.95 -17.85 -7.97
N SER A 194 14.91 -18.33 -7.29
CA SER A 194 13.64 -17.57 -7.16
C SER A 194 13.48 -16.81 -5.83
N LEU A 195 14.58 -16.47 -5.15
CA LEU A 195 14.56 -15.76 -3.86
C LEU A 195 14.16 -14.27 -3.94
N VAL A 196 13.47 -13.83 -4.99
CA VAL A 196 12.94 -12.46 -5.04
C VAL A 196 11.43 -12.50 -5.25
N SER A 197 10.74 -12.37 -4.10
CA SER A 197 9.29 -12.18 -3.91
C SER A 197 8.41 -13.44 -3.96
N THR A 198 8.29 -14.04 -2.78
CA THR A 198 7.09 -14.65 -2.19
C THR A 198 6.50 -15.92 -2.82
N MET A 199 6.91 -17.03 -2.20
CA MET A 199 6.08 -18.18 -1.77
C MET A 199 5.96 -19.39 -2.70
N PHE A 200 6.82 -20.39 -2.44
CA PHE A 200 6.73 -21.75 -2.95
C PHE A 200 5.60 -22.53 -2.25
N ILE A 201 4.67 -23.08 -3.02
CA ILE A 201 3.86 -24.22 -2.56
C ILE A 201 4.57 -25.48 -3.05
N VAL A 202 5.26 -26.17 -2.14
CA VAL A 202 5.62 -27.57 -2.34
C VAL A 202 4.35 -28.37 -2.06
N ALA A 203 3.74 -28.94 -3.09
CA ALA A 203 2.61 -29.84 -2.93
C ALA A 203 3.15 -31.16 -2.35
N GLU A 204 2.94 -31.38 -1.05
CA GLU A 204 3.08 -32.69 -0.43
C GLU A 204 1.91 -33.58 -0.84
N SER A 205 2.24 -34.80 -1.26
CA SER A 205 1.31 -35.85 -1.66
C SER A 205 0.51 -36.37 -0.47
N TYR A 206 -0.80 -36.56 -0.66
CA TYR A 206 -1.57 -37.58 0.03
C TYR A 206 -1.91 -38.69 -0.96
#